data_AF-A0A0G0RF16-F1
#
_entry.id   AF-A0A0G0RF16-F1
#
_cell.length_a   1.000
_cell.length_b   1.000
_cell.length_c   1.000
_cell.angle_alpha   90.00
_cell.angle_beta   90.00
_cell.angle_gamma   90.00
#
_symmetry.space_group_name_H-M   'P 1'
#
loop_
_entity.id
_entity.type
_entity.pdbx_description
1 polymer ?
#
loop_
_entity_poly.entity_id
_entity_poly.type
_entity_poly.pdbx_seq_one_letter_code
_entity_poly.pdbx_strand_id
1 'polypeptide(L)'
;MLKNEQRTRGGKLICTCCNGAVEAVEARIVIDGHELHKNCGEKFSLLESVRLDLQPVISTLPENFFSRGAVLLTLSKAYTVSQFKLALFIFCEHLAEGRQWLGAQFQAIVAKVRCIIEQSAMCNALLSAIAPVMVV
;
A
#
# COMPACT_ATOMS: atom_id res chain seq x y z
N MET A 1 -18.78 2.10 5.74
CA MET A 1 -18.28 3.33 5.09
C MET A 1 -18.16 4.41 6.15
N LEU A 2 -16.97 4.97 6.35
CA LEU A 2 -16.80 6.14 7.22
C LEU A 2 -17.56 7.29 6.57
N LYS A 3 -18.57 7.84 7.26
CA LYS A 3 -19.26 9.05 6.80
C LYS A 3 -18.22 10.17 6.77
N ASN A 4 -17.86 10.63 5.58
CA ASN A 4 -16.89 11.71 5.45
C ASN A 4 -17.60 13.05 5.70
N GLU A 5 -17.12 13.81 6.67
CA GLU A 5 -17.74 15.07 7.08
C GLU A 5 -17.30 16.22 6.16
N GLN A 6 -18.29 16.92 5.59
CA GLN A 6 -18.12 18.14 4.85
C GLN A 6 -17.47 19.22 5.74
N ARG A 7 -16.35 19.79 5.30
CA ARG A 7 -15.63 20.81 6.09
C ARG A 7 -16.30 22.18 5.97
N THR A 8 -16.24 22.95 7.05
CA THR A 8 -16.67 24.35 7.09
C THR A 8 -15.58 25.26 7.64
N ARG A 9 -15.47 26.50 7.13
CA ARG A 9 -14.60 27.56 7.68
C ARG A 9 -15.37 28.86 7.73
N GLY A 10 -15.51 29.45 8.93
CA GLY A 10 -16.24 30.71 9.10
C GLY A 10 -17.69 30.66 8.61
N GLY A 11 -18.37 29.52 8.81
CA GLY A 11 -19.74 29.30 8.34
C GLY A 11 -19.88 28.97 6.85
N LYS A 12 -18.80 29.00 6.06
CA LYS A 12 -18.81 28.63 4.65
C LYS A 12 -18.41 27.17 4.46
N LEU A 13 -19.06 26.49 3.52
CA LEU A 13 -18.71 25.14 3.09
C LEU A 13 -17.37 25.17 2.34
N ILE A 14 -16.51 24.19 2.57
CA ILE A 14 -15.21 24.07 1.92
C ILE A 14 -15.23 22.92 0.92
N CYS A 15 -14.99 23.22 -0.36
CA CYS A 15 -14.91 22.24 -1.42
C CYS A 15 -13.82 21.21 -1.11
N THR A 16 -14.22 19.96 -0.96
CA THR A 16 -13.34 18.86 -0.55
C THR A 16 -12.24 18.58 -1.59
N CYS A 17 -12.46 18.93 -2.87
CA CYS A 17 -11.50 18.72 -3.95
C CYS A 17 -10.40 19.79 -4.04
N CYS A 18 -10.67 21.05 -3.69
CA CYS A 18 -9.73 22.18 -3.89
C CYS A 18 -9.43 22.97 -2.61
N ASN A 19 -10.10 22.66 -1.49
CA ASN A 19 -10.06 23.40 -0.22
C ASN A 19 -10.49 24.88 -0.31
N GLY A 20 -11.10 25.30 -1.43
CA GLY A 20 -11.72 26.62 -1.59
C GLY A 20 -13.10 26.71 -0.94
N ALA A 21 -13.55 27.91 -0.60
CA ALA A 21 -14.92 28.12 -0.15
C ALA A 21 -15.91 27.91 -1.30
N VAL A 22 -17.02 27.22 -1.02
CA VAL A 22 -18.17 27.12 -1.93
C VAL A 22 -19.13 28.24 -1.54
N GLU A 23 -19.24 29.26 -2.37
CA GLU A 23 -20.15 30.37 -2.11
C GLU A 23 -21.59 30.00 -2.47
N ALA A 24 -22.59 30.55 -1.78
CA ALA A 24 -24.00 30.21 -1.98
C ALA A 24 -24.53 30.52 -3.40
N VAL A 25 -23.88 31.45 -4.10
CA VAL A 25 -24.20 31.87 -5.47
C VAL A 25 -23.49 31.07 -6.55
N GLU A 26 -22.52 30.21 -6.19
CA GLU A 26 -21.79 29.39 -7.15
C GLU A 26 -22.57 28.12 -7.52
N ALA A 27 -22.41 27.66 -8.75
CA ALA A 27 -22.93 26.37 -9.17
C ALA A 27 -22.21 25.24 -8.40
N ARG A 28 -22.96 24.54 -7.55
CA ARG A 28 -22.47 23.42 -6.73
C ARG A 28 -23.01 22.07 -7.21
N ILE A 29 -22.25 21.01 -6.93
CA ILE A 29 -22.64 19.63 -7.13
C ILE A 29 -22.41 18.86 -5.82
N VAL A 30 -23.26 17.87 -5.55
CA VAL A 30 -23.12 16.98 -4.39
C VAL A 30 -22.74 15.60 -4.88
N ILE A 31 -21.61 15.07 -4.41
CA ILE A 31 -21.12 13.73 -4.75
C ILE A 31 -20.74 13.03 -3.45
N ASP A 32 -21.36 11.87 -3.17
CA ASP A 32 -21.14 11.09 -1.95
C ASP A 32 -21.19 11.93 -0.65
N GLY A 33 -22.15 12.86 -0.57
CA GLY A 33 -22.32 13.77 0.58
C GLY A 33 -21.34 14.95 0.65
N HIS A 34 -20.42 15.09 -0.31
CA HIS A 34 -19.53 16.24 -0.42
C HIS A 34 -20.11 17.32 -1.33
N GLU A 35 -20.19 18.55 -0.82
CA GLU A 35 -20.52 19.72 -1.62
C GLU A 35 -19.25 20.26 -2.30
N LEU A 36 -19.28 20.30 -3.63
CA LEU A 36 -18.14 20.65 -4.47
C LEU A 36 -18.52 21.76 -5.44
N HIS A 37 -17.52 22.56 -5.86
CA HIS A 37 -17.67 23.39 -7.06
C HIS A 37 -18.01 22.51 -8.26
N LYS A 38 -18.87 22.97 -9.18
CA LYS A 38 -19.23 22.22 -10.39
C LYS A 38 -18.00 21.68 -11.15
N ASN A 39 -16.97 22.51 -11.33
CA ASN A 39 -15.73 22.13 -12.03
C ASN A 39 -14.82 21.19 -11.22
N CYS A 40 -15.05 21.05 -9.91
CA CYS A 40 -14.34 20.11 -9.05
C CYS A 40 -14.97 18.72 -9.06
N GLY A 41 -16.24 18.60 -9.45
CA GLY A 41 -16.97 17.33 -9.45
C GLY A 41 -16.30 16.25 -10.31
N GLU A 42 -15.89 16.58 -11.53
CA GLU A 42 -15.24 15.62 -12.45
C GLU A 42 -13.94 15.06 -11.87
N LYS A 43 -13.10 15.93 -11.29
CA LYS A 43 -11.84 15.52 -10.65
C LYS A 43 -12.11 14.63 -9.45
N PHE A 44 -13.10 14.98 -8.64
CA PHE A 44 -13.48 14.18 -7.47
C PHE A 44 -13.97 12.78 -7.88
N SER A 45 -14.86 12.69 -8.88
CA SER A 45 -15.34 11.42 -9.41
C SER A 45 -14.23 10.55 -9.99
N LEU A 46 -13.25 11.16 -10.66
CA LEU A 46 -12.07 10.44 -11.15
C LEU A 46 -11.27 9.83 -9.98
N LEU A 47 -11.05 10.58 -8.91
CA LEU A 47 -10.33 10.04 -7.74
C LEU A 47 -11.09 8.90 -7.07
N GLU A 48 -12.42 8.98 -6.97
CA GLU A 48 -13.26 7.89 -6.48
C GLU A 48 -13.18 6.64 -7.36
N SER A 49 -13.24 6.79 -8.69
CA SER A 49 -13.05 5.67 -9.62
C SER A 49 -11.72 4.97 -9.37
N VAL A 50 -10.63 5.72 -9.24
CA VAL A 50 -9.30 5.14 -8.99
C VAL A 50 -9.23 4.46 -7.62
N ARG A 51 -9.92 4.96 -6.59
CA ARG A 51 -10.01 4.27 -5.29
C ARG A 51 -10.67 2.91 -5.43
N LEU A 52 -11.78 2.85 -6.15
CA LEU A 52 -12.52 1.62 -6.39
C LEU A 52 -11.67 0.61 -7.16
N ASP A 53 -10.90 1.06 -8.15
CA ASP A 53 -9.99 0.21 -8.93
C ASP A 53 -8.83 -0.35 -8.08
N LEU A 54 -8.34 0.43 -7.11
CA LEU A 54 -7.24 0.03 -6.23
C LEU A 54 -7.68 -0.86 -5.06
N GLN A 55 -8.94 -0.77 -4.64
CA GLN A 55 -9.44 -1.50 -3.48
C GLN A 55 -9.22 -3.02 -3.57
N PRO A 56 -9.47 -3.71 -4.71
CA PRO A 56 -9.16 -5.12 -4.87
C PRO A 56 -7.68 -5.44 -4.69
N VAL A 57 -6.79 -4.62 -5.27
CA VAL A 57 -5.33 -4.81 -5.18
C VAL A 57 -4.85 -4.68 -3.73
N ILE A 58 -5.37 -3.72 -2.99
CA ILE A 58 -5.00 -3.53 -1.58
C ILE A 58 -5.59 -4.65 -0.69
N SER A 59 -6.73 -5.20 -1.09
CA SER A 59 -7.43 -6.27 -0.37
C SER A 59 -6.74 -7.64 -0.47
N THR A 60 -5.82 -7.84 -1.43
CA THR A 60 -5.04 -9.08 -1.54
C THR A 60 -3.72 -9.06 -0.77
N LEU A 61 -3.28 -7.90 -0.28
CA LEU A 61 -2.02 -7.78 0.45
C LEU A 61 -2.11 -8.41 1.85
N PRO A 62 -1.04 -9.08 2.33
CA PRO A 62 -0.98 -9.62 3.70
C PRO A 62 -1.17 -8.52 4.76
N GLU A 63 -1.80 -8.84 5.89
CA GLU A 63 -2.14 -7.88 6.96
C GLU A 63 -0.95 -7.14 7.57
N ASN A 64 0.20 -7.79 7.53
CA ASN A 64 1.48 -7.35 8.05
C ASN A 64 2.42 -6.81 6.97
N PHE A 65 2.02 -6.82 5.70
CA PHE A 65 2.85 -6.29 4.61
C PHE A 65 2.95 -4.76 4.68
N PHE A 66 1.87 -4.13 5.13
CA PHE A 66 1.79 -2.73 5.54
C PHE A 66 1.05 -2.70 6.88
N SER A 67 1.14 -1.62 7.66
CA SER A 67 0.18 -1.37 8.74
C SER A 67 -1.21 -1.16 8.10
N ARG A 68 -1.87 -2.25 7.74
CA ARG A 68 -3.08 -2.28 6.93
C ARG A 68 -4.14 -1.45 7.65
N GLY A 69 -4.50 -0.33 7.02
CA GLY A 69 -5.19 0.76 7.70
C GLY A 69 -4.55 2.09 7.34
N ALA A 70 -3.23 2.25 7.47
CA ALA A 70 -2.55 3.52 7.17
C ALA A 70 -2.69 3.93 5.70
N VAL A 71 -2.44 3.02 4.76
CA VAL A 71 -2.54 3.30 3.30
C VAL A 71 -3.99 3.54 2.89
N LEU A 72 -4.92 2.63 3.24
CA LEU A 72 -6.34 2.77 2.90
C LEU A 72 -6.95 4.02 3.52
N LEU A 73 -6.59 4.33 4.77
CA LEU A 73 -7.01 5.56 5.43
C LEU A 73 -6.45 6.78 4.71
N THR A 74 -5.17 6.77 4.31
CA THR A 74 -4.55 7.87 3.58
C THR A 74 -5.21 8.09 2.22
N LEU A 75 -5.44 7.03 1.44
CA LEU A 75 -6.15 7.09 0.16
C LEU A 75 -7.60 7.57 0.34
N SER A 76 -8.30 7.06 1.36
CA SER A 76 -9.69 7.47 1.67
C SER A 76 -9.80 8.95 2.01
N LYS A 77 -8.73 9.57 2.55
CA LYS A 77 -8.72 10.98 2.96
C LYS A 77 -8.13 11.92 1.90
N ALA A 78 -7.64 11.39 0.78
CA ALA A 78 -6.90 12.16 -0.22
C ALA A 78 -7.80 12.77 -1.32
N TYR A 79 -8.55 13.82 -0.99
CA TYR A 79 -9.59 14.35 -1.90
C TYR A 79 -9.12 15.33 -2.96
N THR A 80 -7.89 15.83 -2.84
CA THR A 80 -7.27 16.63 -3.90
C THR A 80 -6.38 15.74 -4.78
N VAL A 81 -6.22 16.10 -6.05
CA VAL A 81 -5.34 15.36 -6.98
C VAL A 81 -3.90 15.27 -6.44
N SER A 82 -3.39 16.35 -5.84
CA SER A 82 -2.04 16.37 -5.27
C SER A 82 -1.90 15.44 -4.07
N GLN A 83 -2.87 15.44 -3.15
CA GLN A 83 -2.89 14.51 -2.02
C GLN A 83 -3.01 13.06 -2.48
N PHE A 84 -3.83 12.81 -3.50
CA PHE A 84 -4.03 11.47 -4.04
C PHE A 84 -2.76 10.94 -4.69
N LYS A 85 -2.08 11.76 -5.51
CA LYS A 85 -0.77 11.43 -6.10
C LYS A 85 0.27 11.11 -5.02
N LEU A 86 0.34 11.93 -3.97
CA LEU A 86 1.27 11.68 -2.86
C LEU A 86 0.95 10.35 -2.14
N ALA A 87 -0.33 10.09 -1.87
CA ALA A 87 -0.75 8.84 -1.25
C ALA A 87 -0.38 7.60 -2.10
N LEU A 88 -0.57 7.69 -3.42
CA LEU A 88 -0.16 6.63 -4.35
C LEU A 88 1.35 6.47 -4.41
N PHE A 89 2.09 7.58 -4.41
CA PHE A 89 3.56 7.54 -4.44
C PHE A 89 4.11 6.82 -3.21
N ILE A 90 3.66 7.22 -2.02
CA ILE A 90 4.03 6.55 -0.75
C ILE A 90 3.66 5.07 -0.77
N PHE A 91 2.48 4.73 -1.31
CA PHE A 91 2.07 3.34 -1.46
C PHE A 91 3.02 2.54 -2.37
N CYS A 92 3.43 3.11 -3.51
CA CYS A 92 4.38 2.50 -4.42
C CYS A 92 5.78 2.33 -3.80
N GLU A 93 6.25 3.31 -3.02
CA GLU A 93 7.53 3.20 -2.28
C GLU A 93 7.50 2.02 -1.31
N HIS A 94 6.44 1.91 -0.51
CA HIS A 94 6.29 0.80 0.42
C HIS A 94 6.22 -0.57 -0.29
N LEU A 95 5.56 -0.66 -1.45
CA LEU A 95 5.60 -1.88 -2.28
C LEU A 95 7.02 -2.21 -2.76
N ALA A 96 7.80 -1.19 -3.15
CA ALA A 96 9.17 -1.38 -3.58
C ALA A 96 10.08 -1.86 -2.43
N GLU A 97 9.94 -1.28 -1.24
CA GLU A 97 10.62 -1.69 -0.01
C GLU A 97 10.26 -3.14 0.35
N GLY A 98 8.97 -3.50 0.33
CA GLY A 98 8.50 -4.85 0.60
C GLY A 98 9.06 -5.89 -0.37
N ARG A 99 9.13 -5.54 -1.67
CA ARG A 99 9.75 -6.40 -2.69
C ARG A 99 11.24 -6.61 -2.43
N GLN A 100 11.97 -5.54 -2.07
CA GLN A 100 13.40 -5.63 -1.77
C GLN A 100 13.65 -6.50 -0.53
N TRP A 101 12.86 -6.31 0.52
CA TRP A 101 12.95 -7.12 1.74
C TRP A 101 12.69 -8.61 1.46
N LEU A 102 11.62 -8.93 0.73
CA LEU A 102 11.33 -10.32 0.32
C LEU A 102 12.48 -10.94 -0.47
N GLY A 103 13.08 -10.18 -1.39
CA GLY A 103 14.27 -10.60 -2.14
C GLY A 103 15.44 -10.94 -1.22
N ALA A 104 15.70 -10.11 -0.21
CA ALA A 104 16.77 -10.36 0.77
C ALA A 104 16.49 -11.60 1.63
N GLN A 105 15.25 -11.80 2.09
CA GLN A 105 14.87 -12.99 2.84
C GLN A 105 15.05 -14.27 2.01
N PHE A 106 14.64 -14.24 0.75
CA PHE A 106 14.82 -15.36 -0.17
C PHE A 106 16.30 -15.73 -0.35
N GLN A 107 17.18 -14.73 -0.56
CA GLN A 107 18.62 -14.99 -0.68
C GLN A 107 19.21 -15.57 0.62
N ALA A 108 18.78 -15.10 1.79
CA ALA A 108 19.20 -15.66 3.07
C ALA A 108 18.79 -17.14 3.23
N ILE A 109 17.56 -17.49 2.81
CA ILE A 109 17.08 -18.88 2.81
C ILE A 109 17.93 -19.74 1.85
N VAL A 110 18.16 -19.27 0.63
CA VAL A 110 18.99 -19.98 -0.37
C VAL A 110 20.41 -20.24 0.18
N ALA A 111 21.03 -19.26 0.83
CA ALA A 111 22.34 -19.41 1.44
C ALA A 111 22.35 -20.47 2.55
N LYS A 112 21.33 -20.47 3.43
CA LYS A 112 21.19 -21.48 4.49
C LYS A 112 20.99 -22.89 3.92
N VAL A 113 20.10 -23.05 2.93
CA VAL A 113 19.85 -24.34 2.29
C VAL A 113 21.12 -24.88 1.64
N ARG A 114 21.88 -24.03 0.93
CA ARG A 114 23.17 -24.40 0.34
C ARG A 114 24.15 -24.89 1.39
N CYS A 115 24.30 -24.16 2.49
CA CYS A 115 25.20 -24.54 3.59
C CYS A 115 24.82 -25.91 4.19
N ILE A 116 23.53 -26.18 4.39
CA ILE A 116 23.05 -27.48 4.89
C ILE A 116 23.41 -28.61 3.91
N ILE A 117 23.24 -28.40 2.60
CA ILE A 117 23.59 -29.39 1.57
C ILE A 117 25.10 -29.67 1.59
N GLU A 118 25.93 -28.62 1.64
CA GLU A 118 27.39 -28.73 1.68
C GLU A 118 27.87 -29.46 2.95
N GLN A 119 27.30 -29.13 4.12
CA GLN A 119 27.60 -29.81 5.38
C GLN A 119 27.20 -31.29 5.34
N SER A 120 26.02 -31.60 4.78
CA SER A 120 25.55 -32.99 4.65
C SER A 120 26.45 -33.80 3.72
N ALA A 121 26.89 -33.20 2.60
CA ALA A 121 27.85 -33.83 1.68
C ALA A 121 29.20 -34.10 2.36
N MET A 122 29.69 -33.15 3.15
CA MET A 122 30.93 -33.31 3.92
C MET A 122 30.83 -34.43 4.96
N CYS A 123 29.72 -34.51 5.71
CA CYS A 123 29.47 -35.60 6.66
C CYS A 123 29.44 -36.97 5.96
N ASN A 124 28.77 -37.08 4.80
CA ASN A 124 28.73 -38.33 4.04
C ASN A 124 30.10 -38.74 3.49
N ALA A 125 30.91 -37.77 3.04
CA ALA A 125 32.28 -38.02 2.59
C ALA A 125 33.17 -38.50 3.75
N LEU A 126 33.05 -37.87 4.93
CA LEU A 126 33.76 -38.30 6.14
C LEU A 126 33.35 -39.71 6.55
N LEU A 127 32.05 -40.00 6.67
CA LEU A 127 31.56 -41.35 7.00
C LEU A 127 32.09 -42.41 6.03
N SER A 128 32.11 -42.11 4.72
CA SER A 128 32.66 -43.02 3.71
C SER A 128 34.17 -43.23 3.84
N ALA A 129 34.91 -42.21 4.28
CA ALA A 129 36.36 -42.29 4.49
C ALA A 129 36.74 -43.04 5.77
N ILE A 130 35.90 -43.02 6.80
CA ILE A 130 36.16 -43.69 8.10
C ILE A 130 35.62 -45.14 8.11
N ALA A 131 34.62 -45.46 7.29
CA ALA A 131 34.05 -46.80 7.18
C ALA A 131 35.07 -47.95 6.99
N PRO A 132 36.16 -47.80 6.20
CA PRO A 132 37.19 -48.84 6.06
C PRO A 132 38.03 -49.06 7.33
N VAL A 133 38.08 -48.08 8.25
CA VAL A 133 38.88 -48.12 9.47
C VAL A 133 38.12 -48.79 10.63
N MET A 134 36.79 -48.82 10.57
CA MET A 134 35.94 -49.42 11.61
C MET A 134 35.66 -50.91 11.43
N VAL A 135 36.07 -51.51 10.31
CA VAL A 135 35.98 -52.97 10.07
C VAL A 135 37.33 -53.61 10.42
N VAL A 136 37.66 -53.64 11.71
CA VAL A 136 38.75 -54.43 12.30
C VAL A 136 38.23 -55.12 13.55
#